data_AF-C2ESY6-F1
#
_entry.id   AF-C2ESY6-F1
#
_cell.length_a   1.000
_cell.length_b   1.000
_cell.length_c   1.000
_cell.angle_alpha   90.00
_cell.angle_beta   90.00
_cell.angle_gamma   90.00
#
_symmetry.space_group_name_H-M   'P 1'
#
loop_
_entity.id
_entity.type
_entity.pdbx_description
1 polymer ?
#
loop_
_entity_poly.entity_id
_entity_poly.type
_entity_poly.pdbx_seq_one_letter_code
_entity_poly.pdbx_strand_id
1 'polypeptide(L)' 'NTIFRAERLFMATPYISMAGIGKSSGPVHALKSVNLTVYPGEIHALLGENGAGKSTLMKVLSGIHEPT' A
#
# COMPACT_ATOMS: atom_id res chain seq x y z
N ASN A 1 -8.06 -4.42 -37.49
CA ASN A 1 -7.03 -4.15 -36.47
C ASN A 1 -7.59 -3.25 -35.39
N THR A 2 -8.62 -3.70 -34.68
CA THR A 2 -8.57 -4.61 -33.51
C THR A 2 -8.50 -3.76 -32.24
N ILE A 3 -9.68 -3.34 -31.81
CA ILE A 3 -10.20 -3.43 -30.44
C ILE A 3 -9.10 -3.67 -29.38
N PHE A 4 -8.64 -2.61 -28.71
CA PHE A 4 -7.76 -2.70 -27.53
C PHE A 4 -8.22 -1.81 -26.35
N ARG A 5 -9.48 -1.35 -26.31
CA ARG A 5 -9.94 -0.45 -25.23
C ARG A 5 -11.27 -0.81 -24.57
N ALA A 6 -11.84 -1.96 -24.89
CA ALA A 6 -13.06 -2.43 -24.23
C ALA A 6 -12.81 -3.39 -23.06
N GLU A 7 -11.57 -3.78 -22.77
CA GLU A 7 -11.26 -4.84 -21.79
C GLU A 7 -10.92 -4.31 -20.38
N ARG A 8 -10.85 -2.98 -20.20
CA ARG A 8 -10.85 -2.38 -18.85
C ARG A 8 -12.28 -2.36 -18.28
N LEU A 9 -12.99 -3.47 -18.47
CA LEU A 9 -14.32 -3.73 -17.93
C LEU A 9 -14.19 -3.83 -16.41
N PHE A 10 -14.60 -2.77 -15.72
CA PHE A 10 -15.04 -2.80 -14.31
C PHE A 10 -14.10 -3.43 -13.27
N MET A 11 -12.78 -3.39 -13.43
CA MET A 11 -11.93 -3.43 -12.24
C MET A 11 -12.00 -2.05 -11.59
N ALA A 12 -12.64 -1.99 -10.42
CA ALA A 12 -12.79 -0.75 -9.66
C ALA A 12 -11.43 -0.06 -9.50
N THR A 13 -11.36 1.26 -9.72
CA THR A 13 -10.13 2.01 -9.47
C THR A 13 -9.79 1.90 -7.98
N PRO A 14 -8.58 1.46 -7.61
CA PRO A 14 -8.22 1.37 -6.20
C PRO A 14 -8.20 2.77 -5.58
N TYR A 15 -8.72 2.89 -4.36
CA TYR A 15 -8.65 4.13 -3.58
C TYR A 15 -7.25 4.37 -3.02
N ILE A 16 -6.55 3.30 -2.68
CA ILE A 16 -5.17 3.34 -2.19
C ILE A 16 -4.35 2.41 -3.05
N SER A 17 -3.21 2.91 -3.54
CA SER A 17 -2.17 2.10 -4.16
C SER A 17 -0.80 2.54 -3.64
N MET A 18 -0.10 1.61 -3.01
CA MET A 18 1.24 1.73 -2.46
C MET A 18 2.10 0.68 -3.15
N ALA A 19 3.20 1.09 -3.75
CA ALA A 19 4.10 0.19 -4.47
C ALA A 19 5.54 0.42 -4.02
N GLY A 20 6.22 -0.65 -3.62
CA GLY A 20 7.63 -0.66 -3.26
C GLY A 20 7.95 0.18 -2.01
N ILE A 21 7.00 0.40 -1.12
CA ILE A 21 7.16 1.35 -0.01
C ILE A 21 8.19 0.85 1.00
N GLY A 22 9.28 1.59 1.14
CA GLY A 22 10.26 1.42 2.21
C GLY A 22 10.09 2.47 3.31
N LYS A 23 10.57 2.14 4.50
CA LYS A 23 10.81 3.11 5.57
C LYS A 23 11.77 2.55 6.61
N SER A 24 12.75 3.36 6.98
CA SER A 24 13.68 3.06 8.07
C SER A 24 13.51 4.06 9.22
N SER A 25 13.69 3.57 10.45
CA SER A 25 13.74 4.36 11.67
C SER A 25 15.11 4.14 12.31
N GLY A 26 16.05 5.03 12.02
CA GLY A 26 17.46 4.79 12.35
C GLY A 26 17.97 3.51 11.67
N PRO A 27 18.61 2.58 12.40
CA PRO A 27 19.17 1.35 11.83
C PRO A 27 18.11 0.28 11.51
N VAL A 28 16.85 0.48 11.91
CA VAL A 28 15.78 -0.51 11.74
C VAL A 28 14.98 -0.24 10.47
N HIS A 29 14.95 -1.22 9.57
CA HIS A 29 14.04 -1.22 8.43
C HIS A 29 12.63 -1.62 8.86
N ALA A 30 11.79 -0.62 9.13
CA ALA A 30 10.41 -0.83 9.56
C ALA A 30 9.50 -1.31 8.41
N LEU A 31 9.75 -0.87 7.17
CA LEU A 31 9.08 -1.35 5.96
C LEU A 31 10.12 -1.69 4.91
N LYS A 32 9.96 -2.84 4.24
CA LYS A 32 10.86 -3.33 3.20
C LYS A 32 10.05 -3.66 1.95
N SER A 33 9.98 -2.71 1.00
CA SER A 33 9.31 -2.88 -0.29
C SER A 33 7.86 -3.37 -0.16
N VAL A 34 7.06 -2.67 0.64
CA VAL A 34 5.67 -3.04 0.89
C VAL A 34 4.78 -2.60 -0.27
N ASN A 35 3.95 -3.52 -0.75
CA ASN A 35 2.90 -3.27 -1.73
C ASN A 35 1.54 -3.40 -1.04
N LEU A 36 0.66 -2.42 -1.20
CA LEU A 36 -0.72 -2.45 -0.70
C LEU A 36 -1.65 -1.83 -1.73
N THR A 37 -2.76 -2.50 -2.03
CA THR A 37 -3.82 -1.96 -2.87
C THR A 37 -5.14 -2.15 -2.13
N VAL A 38 -5.95 -1.10 -2.03
CA VAL A 38 -7.26 -1.15 -1.38
C VAL A 38 -8.30 -0.67 -2.37
N TYR A 39 -9.29 -1.51 -2.64
CA TYR A 39 -10.41 -1.21 -3.53
C TYR A 39 -11.60 -0.62 -2.75
N PRO A 40 -12.52 0.07 -3.44
CA PRO A 40 -13.71 0.62 -2.81
C PRO A 40 -14.54 -0.46 -2.11
N GLY A 41 -14.94 -0.19 -0.86
CA GLY A 41 -15.79 -1.10 -0.07
C GLY A 41 -15.04 -2.21 0.67
N GLU A 42 -13.72 -2.30 0.54
CA GLU A 42 -12.93 -3.29 1.28
C GLU A 42 -12.61 -2.86 2.72
N ILE A 43 -12.63 -3.82 3.64
CA ILE A 43 -12.12 -3.66 5.00
C ILE A 43 -10.90 -4.57 5.13
N HIS A 44 -9.73 -3.97 5.38
CA HIS A 44 -8.47 -4.69 5.53
C HIS A 44 -8.04 -4.72 7.00
N ALA A 45 -7.59 -5.89 7.46
CA ALA A 45 -6.97 -6.04 8.77
C ALA A 45 -5.45 -6.11 8.61
N LEU A 46 -4.73 -5.19 9.24
CA LEU A 46 -3.28 -5.20 9.28
C LEU A 46 -2.78 -5.97 10.50
N LEU A 47 -2.25 -7.18 10.29
CA LEU A 47 -1.83 -8.11 11.34
C LEU A 47 -0.31 -8.27 11.39
N GLY A 48 0.19 -8.69 12.55
CA GLY A 48 1.62 -8.92 12.80
C GLY A 48 2.02 -8.58 14.23
N GLU A 49 3.22 -8.98 14.64
CA GLU A 49 3.75 -8.75 15.99
C GLU A 49 4.11 -7.28 16.25
N ASN A 50 4.40 -6.95 17.51
CA ASN A 50 4.95 -5.64 17.87
C ASN A 50 6.29 -5.43 17.17
N GLY A 51 6.46 -4.27 16.52
CA GLY A 51 7.67 -3.98 15.73
C GLY A 51 7.61 -4.43 14.27
N ALA A 52 6.58 -5.15 13.81
CA ALA A 52 6.44 -5.60 12.41
C ALA A 52 6.19 -4.47 11.38
N GLY A 53 6.23 -3.20 11.80
CA GLY A 53 6.05 -2.05 10.89
C GLY A 53 4.61 -1.57 10.70
N LYS A 54 3.61 -2.18 11.36
CA LYS A 54 2.18 -1.84 11.17
C LYS A 54 1.86 -0.35 11.34
N SER A 55 2.25 0.24 12.49
CA SER A 55 2.03 1.67 12.75
C SER A 55 2.86 2.56 11.81
N THR A 56 4.02 2.10 11.37
CA THR A 56 4.83 2.82 10.37
C THR A 56 4.11 2.85 9.02
N LEU A 57 3.56 1.72 8.57
CA LEU A 57 2.76 1.65 7.35
C LEU A 57 1.57 2.61 7.41
N MET A 58 0.85 2.64 8.54
CA MET A 58 -0.28 3.57 8.72
C MET A 58 0.13 5.04 8.68
N LYS A 59 1.28 5.41 9.29
CA LYS A 59 1.80 6.79 9.23
C LYS A 59 2.24 7.19 7.82
N VAL A 60 2.79 6.26 7.05
CA VAL A 60 3.13 6.50 5.65
C VAL A 60 1.86 6.66 4.82
N LEU A 61 0.89 5.75 4.99
CA LEU A 61 -0.39 5.79 4.32
C LEU A 61 -1.16 7.09 4.59
N SER A 62 -1.13 7.59 5.83
CA SER A 62 -1.81 8.82 6.22
C SER A 62 -1.05 10.10 5.85
N GLY A 63 0.11 9.99 5.18
CA GLY A 63 0.94 11.14 4.80
C GLY A 63 1.69 11.82 5.95
N ILE A 64 1.72 11.21 7.15
CA ILE A 64 2.48 11.74 8.30
C ILE A 64 3.99 11.54 8.08
N HIS A 65 4.36 10.42 7.47
CA HIS A 65 5.75 10.12 7.11
C HIS A 65 5.89 9.93 5.61
N GLU A 66 6.93 10.50 5.01
CA GLU A 66 7.28 10.19 3.63
C GLU A 66 7.90 8.78 3.52
N PRO A 67 7.50 7.99 2.50
CA PRO A 67 8.15 6.73 2.17
C PRO A 67 9.56 6.96 1.63
N THR A 68 10.41 5.96 1.75
CA THR A 68 11.80 5.94 1.21
C THR A 68 11.98 4.80 0.23
#